data_AF-A0A9E2IKM0-F1
#
_entry.id   AF-A0A9E2IKM0-F1
#
_cell.length_a   1.000
_cell.length_b   1.000
_cell.length_c   1.000
_cell.angle_alpha   90.00
_cell.angle_beta   90.00
_cell.angle_gamma   90.00
#
_symmetry.space_group_name_H-M   'P 1'
#
loop_
_entity.id
_entity.type
_entity.pdbx_description
1 polymer ?
#
loop_
_entity_poly.entity_id
_entity_poly.type
_entity_poly.pdbx_seq_one_letter_code
_entity_poly.pdbx_strand_id
1 'polypeptide(L)'
;MGRIESFLTSRRNSNLLRTLVPATRRANGIITIEGKEYFDFCSNDYLGIANHPALIRACQEALVEFGAGACASRLLSGDSQLTHQLETELAAFKAKESALVFNSGYQANTGIIGALCQKGDVIFSDKLNHASIIDGIVLSGAQCVRFFHNNMEHLESLLARERSHYKEALIVTESIFSMEGDAAPLAELVRLKEKYQCRLMIDEAHAT
;
A
#
# COMPACT_ATOMS: atom_id res chain seq x y z
N MET A 1 -20.56 -25.37 -10.04
CA MET A 1 -21.21 -24.07 -10.29
C MET A 1 -21.98 -23.54 -9.07
N GLY A 2 -22.70 -24.37 -8.29
CA GLY A 2 -23.53 -23.89 -7.17
C GLY A 2 -22.86 -23.08 -6.05
N ARG A 3 -21.57 -23.30 -5.70
CA ARG A 3 -20.89 -22.52 -4.65
C ARG A 3 -20.72 -21.04 -5.02
N ILE A 4 -20.33 -20.75 -6.26
CA ILE A 4 -20.09 -19.38 -6.73
C ILE A 4 -21.43 -18.63 -6.84
N GLU A 5 -22.45 -19.27 -7.41
CA GLU A 5 -23.80 -18.71 -7.54
C GLU A 5 -24.43 -18.43 -6.17
N SER A 6 -24.29 -19.35 -5.22
CA SER A 6 -24.74 -19.16 -3.84
C SER A 6 -24.02 -17.99 -3.17
N PHE A 7 -22.69 -17.88 -3.33
CA PHE A 7 -21.92 -16.75 -2.83
C PHE A 7 -22.38 -15.42 -3.42
N LEU A 8 -22.54 -15.33 -4.75
CA LEU A 8 -23.01 -14.12 -5.43
C LEU A 8 -24.43 -13.74 -5.01
N THR A 9 -25.32 -14.72 -4.88
CA THR A 9 -26.70 -14.50 -4.40
C THR A 9 -26.71 -13.98 -2.97
N SER A 10 -25.88 -14.55 -2.09
CA SER A 10 -25.70 -14.04 -0.72
C SER A 10 -25.21 -12.59 -0.72
N ARG A 11 -24.16 -12.25 -1.50
CA ARG A 11 -23.68 -10.86 -1.59
C ARG A 11 -24.75 -9.91 -2.10
N ARG A 12 -25.54 -10.32 -3.09
CA ARG A 12 -26.66 -9.53 -3.63
C ARG A 12 -27.74 -9.29 -2.58
N ASN A 13 -28.18 -10.34 -1.89
CA ASN A 13 -29.23 -10.25 -0.87
C ASN A 13 -28.80 -9.41 0.35
N SER A 14 -27.49 -9.30 0.60
CA SER A 14 -26.94 -8.45 1.66
C SER A 14 -26.51 -7.05 1.19
N ASN A 15 -26.81 -6.64 -0.05
CA ASN A 15 -26.36 -5.35 -0.63
C ASN A 15 -24.83 -5.15 -0.62
N LEU A 16 -24.07 -6.23 -0.73
CA LEU A 16 -22.60 -6.24 -0.76
C LEU A 16 -22.03 -6.58 -2.15
N LEU A 17 -22.88 -6.87 -3.14
CA LEU A 17 -22.44 -7.09 -4.51
C LEU A 17 -22.02 -5.74 -5.13
N ARG A 18 -20.76 -5.63 -5.53
CA ARG A 18 -20.21 -4.42 -6.18
C ARG A 18 -20.28 -4.56 -7.70
N THR A 19 -20.59 -3.46 -8.37
CA THR A 19 -20.59 -3.34 -9.83
C THR A 19 -19.69 -2.16 -10.21
N LEU A 20 -18.90 -2.32 -11.25
CA LEU A 20 -18.06 -1.24 -11.76
C LEU A 20 -18.91 -0.27 -12.58
N VAL A 21 -18.71 1.03 -12.34
CA VAL A 21 -19.35 2.11 -13.11
C VAL A 21 -18.25 2.85 -13.87
N PRO A 22 -18.21 2.75 -15.21
CA PRO A 22 -17.14 3.36 -15.99
C PRO A 22 -17.31 4.89 -16.05
N ALA A 23 -16.26 5.60 -15.67
CA ALA A 23 -16.15 7.03 -15.96
C ALA A 23 -15.65 7.22 -17.40
N THR A 24 -16.25 8.16 -18.12
CA THR A 24 -15.84 8.52 -19.49
C THR A 24 -14.76 9.59 -19.51
N ARG A 25 -14.72 10.43 -18.47
CA ARG A 25 -13.72 11.49 -18.30
C ARG A 25 -13.52 11.79 -16.82
N ARG A 26 -12.30 12.16 -16.45
CA ARG A 26 -11.96 12.73 -15.14
C ARG A 26 -10.90 13.82 -15.33
N ALA A 27 -11.25 15.07 -15.04
CA ALA A 27 -10.33 16.21 -15.16
C ALA A 27 -10.80 17.38 -14.31
N ASN A 28 -9.86 18.14 -13.74
CA ASN A 28 -10.13 19.39 -13.02
C ASN A 28 -11.19 19.26 -11.91
N GLY A 29 -11.15 18.18 -11.14
CA GLY A 29 -12.12 17.91 -10.06
C GLY A 29 -13.52 17.52 -10.55
N ILE A 30 -13.69 17.24 -11.83
CA ILE A 30 -14.95 16.79 -12.44
C ILE A 30 -14.81 15.36 -12.96
N ILE A 31 -15.83 14.55 -12.73
CA ILE A 31 -15.99 13.20 -13.27
C ILE A 31 -17.26 13.11 -14.13
N THR A 32 -17.15 12.49 -15.30
CA THR A 32 -18.28 12.26 -16.21
C THR A 32 -18.70 10.79 -16.21
N ILE A 33 -19.91 10.50 -15.75
CA ILE A 33 -20.50 9.16 -15.71
C ILE A 33 -21.80 9.20 -16.52
N GLU A 34 -21.95 8.27 -17.48
CA GLU A 34 -23.15 8.18 -18.33
C GLU A 34 -23.55 9.52 -18.99
N GLY A 35 -22.55 10.32 -19.39
CA GLY A 35 -22.75 11.62 -20.03
C GLY A 35 -23.12 12.77 -19.08
N LYS A 36 -23.16 12.55 -17.76
CA LYS A 36 -23.43 13.57 -16.74
C LYS A 36 -22.17 13.93 -15.97
N GLU A 37 -22.01 15.20 -15.68
CA GLU A 37 -20.87 15.72 -14.91
C GLU A 37 -21.19 15.82 -13.42
N TYR A 38 -20.20 15.47 -12.60
CA TYR A 38 -20.26 15.50 -11.14
C TYR A 38 -18.96 16.08 -10.59
N PHE A 39 -19.04 16.69 -9.40
CA PHE A 39 -17.84 16.97 -8.61
C PHE A 39 -17.23 15.68 -8.09
N ASP A 40 -15.93 15.54 -8.26
CA ASP A 40 -15.20 14.32 -7.97
C ASP A 40 -14.64 14.31 -6.55
N PHE A 41 -15.45 13.81 -5.62
CA PHE A 41 -15.07 13.59 -4.22
C PHE A 41 -14.63 12.14 -3.92
N CYS A 42 -14.40 11.33 -4.96
CA CYS A 42 -14.12 9.89 -4.81
C CYS A 42 -12.72 9.50 -5.30
N SER A 43 -11.97 10.41 -5.94
CA SER A 43 -10.62 10.13 -6.41
C SER A 43 -9.56 10.29 -5.32
N ASN A 44 -8.40 9.68 -5.54
CA ASN A 44 -7.19 9.88 -4.75
C ASN A 44 -6.21 10.86 -5.42
N ASP A 45 -6.68 11.71 -6.35
CA ASP A 45 -5.84 12.71 -7.03
C ASP A 45 -5.71 13.98 -6.16
N TYR A 46 -5.15 13.81 -4.96
CA TYR A 46 -5.12 14.85 -3.91
C TYR A 46 -4.48 16.16 -4.36
N LEU A 47 -3.48 16.08 -5.24
CA LEU A 47 -2.74 17.23 -5.75
C LEU A 47 -3.19 17.66 -7.16
N GLY A 48 -4.18 16.98 -7.76
CA GLY A 48 -4.65 17.27 -9.11
C GLY A 48 -3.61 17.01 -10.20
N ILE A 49 -2.65 16.12 -9.96
CA ILE A 49 -1.50 15.91 -10.85
C ILE A 49 -1.80 14.93 -11.98
N ALA A 50 -2.86 14.11 -11.87
CA ALA A 50 -3.16 13.07 -12.85
C ALA A 50 -3.35 13.60 -14.29
N ASN A 51 -3.80 14.85 -14.43
CA ASN A 51 -3.98 15.52 -15.73
C ASN A 51 -3.01 16.70 -15.95
N HIS A 52 -1.96 16.81 -15.14
CA HIS A 52 -1.05 17.95 -15.24
C HIS A 52 -0.33 17.95 -16.60
N PRO A 53 -0.35 19.05 -17.38
CA PRO A 53 0.21 19.06 -18.74
C PRO A 53 1.69 18.68 -18.83
N ALA A 54 2.48 19.01 -17.80
CA ALA A 54 3.89 18.62 -17.77
C ALA A 54 4.08 17.10 -17.60
N LEU A 55 3.23 16.44 -16.80
CA LEU A 55 3.28 14.99 -16.61
C LEU A 55 2.92 14.27 -17.91
N ILE A 56 1.85 14.73 -18.58
CA ILE A 56 1.42 14.17 -19.87
C ILE A 56 2.54 14.27 -20.92
N ARG A 57 3.19 15.44 -21.03
CA ARG A 57 4.31 15.63 -21.97
C ARG A 57 5.49 14.72 -21.65
N ALA A 58 5.90 14.62 -20.38
CA ALA A 58 6.98 13.73 -19.96
C ALA A 58 6.67 12.26 -20.31
N CYS A 59 5.43 11.81 -20.11
CA CYS A 59 5.01 10.47 -20.53
C CYS A 59 5.07 10.27 -22.05
N GLN A 60 4.65 11.27 -22.84
CA GLN A 60 4.71 11.20 -24.31
C GLN A 60 6.16 11.10 -24.81
N GLU A 61 7.06 11.91 -24.25
CA GLU A 61 8.49 11.90 -24.57
C GLU A 61 9.12 10.55 -24.21
N ALA A 62 8.87 10.04 -23.00
CA ALA A 62 9.38 8.76 -22.55
C ALA A 62 8.89 7.59 -23.44
N LEU A 63 7.65 7.62 -23.91
CA LEU A 63 7.12 6.61 -24.83
C LEU A 63 7.81 6.60 -26.19
N VAL A 64 8.18 7.78 -26.70
CA VAL A 64 8.92 7.89 -27.98
C VAL A 64 10.36 7.41 -27.83
N GLU A 65 11.01 7.72 -26.72
CA GLU A 65 12.42 7.40 -26.48
C GLU A 65 12.64 5.95 -26.02
N PHE A 66 11.84 5.45 -25.07
CA PHE A 66 12.05 4.16 -24.40
C PHE A 66 11.07 3.08 -24.83
N GLY A 67 10.03 3.44 -25.59
CA GLY A 67 8.94 2.53 -25.95
C GLY A 67 7.95 2.28 -24.80
N ALA A 68 6.97 1.41 -25.07
CA ALA A 68 5.84 1.20 -24.16
C ALA A 68 6.03 0.09 -23.13
N GLY A 69 7.04 -0.77 -23.27
CA GLY A 69 7.16 -1.98 -22.47
C GLY A 69 8.60 -2.35 -22.14
N ALA A 70 8.80 -2.84 -20.91
CA ALA A 70 10.10 -3.31 -20.42
C ALA A 70 10.53 -4.67 -20.99
N CYS A 71 9.61 -5.41 -21.63
CA CYS A 71 9.85 -6.70 -22.29
C CYS A 71 10.36 -7.87 -21.41
N ALA A 72 10.70 -7.66 -20.14
CA ALA A 72 11.05 -8.72 -19.18
C ALA A 72 10.95 -8.21 -17.73
N SER A 73 11.22 -9.09 -16.77
CA SER A 73 11.45 -8.73 -15.37
C SER A 73 12.75 -7.93 -15.21
N ARG A 74 12.82 -7.07 -14.19
CA ARG A 74 14.03 -6.28 -13.87
C ARG A 74 15.27 -7.13 -13.62
N LEU A 75 15.14 -8.24 -12.91
CA LEU A 75 16.25 -9.17 -12.66
C LEU A 75 16.73 -9.93 -13.90
N LEU A 76 16.07 -9.76 -15.05
CA LEU A 76 16.47 -10.32 -16.34
C LEU A 76 16.95 -9.19 -17.26
N SER A 77 16.16 -8.83 -18.26
CA SER A 77 16.51 -7.81 -19.26
C SER A 77 15.55 -6.62 -19.28
N GLY A 78 14.64 -6.52 -18.30
CA GLY A 78 13.60 -5.48 -18.28
C GLY A 78 13.88 -4.33 -17.34
N ASP A 79 15.11 -4.24 -16.82
CA ASP A 79 15.54 -3.09 -16.05
C ASP A 79 15.88 -1.91 -16.97
N SER A 80 15.67 -0.68 -16.52
CA SER A 80 15.83 0.50 -17.36
C SER A 80 16.53 1.64 -16.61
N GLN A 81 17.24 2.49 -17.35
CA GLN A 81 17.87 3.68 -16.80
C GLN A 81 16.84 4.62 -16.13
N LEU A 82 15.64 4.76 -16.70
CA LEU A 82 14.55 5.55 -16.13
C LEU A 82 14.17 5.06 -14.73
N THR A 83 14.12 3.73 -14.52
CA THR A 83 13.80 3.15 -13.21
C THR A 83 14.86 3.50 -12.16
N HIS A 84 16.15 3.42 -12.51
CA HIS A 84 17.25 3.80 -11.61
C HIS A 84 17.26 5.29 -11.27
N GLN A 85 16.97 6.14 -12.26
CA GLN A 85 16.83 7.59 -12.04
C GLN A 85 15.69 7.88 -11.06
N LEU A 86 14.52 7.27 -11.28
CA LEU A 86 13.38 7.39 -10.38
C LEU A 86 13.72 6.91 -8.97
N GLU A 87 14.40 5.77 -8.81
CA GLU A 87 14.81 5.25 -7.51
C GLU A 87 15.78 6.18 -6.78
N THR A 88 16.72 6.78 -7.51
CA THR A 88 17.66 7.77 -6.96
C THR A 88 16.93 9.02 -6.48
N GLU A 89 16.02 9.55 -7.29
CA GLU A 89 15.22 10.73 -6.95
C GLU A 89 14.27 10.46 -5.78
N LEU A 90 13.62 9.29 -5.74
CA LEU A 90 12.75 8.89 -4.63
C LEU A 90 13.52 8.73 -3.31
N ALA A 91 14.70 8.12 -3.34
CA ALA A 91 15.55 7.97 -2.16
C ALA A 91 15.95 9.35 -1.61
N ALA A 92 16.36 10.27 -2.49
CA ALA A 92 16.68 11.65 -2.11
C ALA A 92 15.45 12.39 -1.56
N PHE A 93 14.31 12.29 -2.23
CA PHE A 93 13.06 12.95 -1.83
C PHE A 93 12.57 12.49 -0.45
N LYS A 94 12.65 11.19 -0.17
CA LYS A 94 12.25 10.61 1.13
C LYS A 94 13.37 10.60 2.18
N ALA A 95 14.53 11.19 1.86
CA ALA A 95 15.73 11.19 2.70
C ALA A 95 16.09 9.78 3.21
N LYS A 96 16.15 8.80 2.29
CA LYS A 96 16.50 7.39 2.55
C LYS A 96 17.75 7.00 1.79
N GLU A 97 18.39 5.93 2.26
CA GLU A 97 19.63 5.40 1.68
C GLU A 97 19.42 4.80 0.27
N SER A 98 18.22 4.27 -0.01
CA SER A 98 17.86 3.67 -1.29
C SER A 98 16.34 3.62 -1.46
N ALA A 99 15.88 3.48 -2.70
CA ALA A 99 14.48 3.17 -3.02
C ALA A 99 14.40 2.01 -4.02
N LEU A 100 13.27 1.31 -4.03
CA LEU A 100 12.98 0.25 -4.99
C LEU A 100 11.55 0.43 -5.52
N VAL A 101 11.41 0.49 -6.84
CA VAL A 101 10.13 0.71 -7.52
C VAL A 101 9.40 -0.61 -7.77
N PHE A 102 8.11 -0.62 -7.43
CA PHE A 102 7.14 -1.67 -7.74
C PHE A 102 6.02 -1.09 -8.60
N ASN A 103 5.34 -1.93 -9.40
CA ASN A 103 4.26 -1.47 -10.28
C ASN A 103 2.98 -1.05 -9.54
N SER A 104 2.87 -1.38 -8.24
CA SER A 104 1.77 -0.93 -7.38
C SER A 104 2.16 -0.99 -5.90
N GLY A 105 1.52 -0.17 -5.06
CA GLY A 105 1.65 -0.25 -3.60
C GLY A 105 1.18 -1.60 -3.03
N TYR A 106 0.27 -2.29 -3.73
CA TYR A 106 -0.15 -3.63 -3.36
C TYR A 106 1.01 -4.63 -3.48
N GLN A 107 1.72 -4.61 -4.61
CA GLN A 107 2.89 -5.47 -4.83
C GLN A 107 4.08 -5.09 -3.95
N ALA A 108 4.26 -3.80 -3.67
CA ALA A 108 5.29 -3.35 -2.73
C ALA A 108 5.07 -3.99 -1.35
N ASN A 109 3.85 -3.92 -0.82
CA ASN A 109 3.50 -4.51 0.48
C ASN A 109 3.65 -6.03 0.50
N THR A 110 3.09 -6.74 -0.48
CA THR A 110 3.19 -8.22 -0.50
C THR A 110 4.62 -8.69 -0.72
N GLY A 111 5.40 -7.97 -1.52
CA GLY A 111 6.81 -8.26 -1.78
C GLY A 111 7.71 -8.00 -0.57
N ILE A 112 7.60 -6.82 0.05
CA ILE A 112 8.49 -6.43 1.15
C ILE A 112 8.21 -7.21 2.42
N ILE A 113 6.93 -7.45 2.76
CA ILE A 113 6.59 -8.21 3.96
C ILE A 113 7.05 -9.66 3.82
N GLY A 114 6.83 -10.27 2.64
CA GLY A 114 7.33 -11.62 2.35
C GLY A 114 8.85 -11.74 2.30
N ALA A 115 9.57 -10.65 2.05
CA ALA A 115 11.03 -10.61 2.08
C ALA A 115 11.61 -10.37 3.48
N LEU A 116 10.91 -9.60 4.33
CA LEU A 116 11.37 -9.23 5.68
C LEU A 116 10.95 -10.22 6.76
N CYS A 117 9.93 -11.04 6.52
CA CYS A 117 9.34 -11.94 7.49
C CYS A 117 9.10 -13.32 6.88
N GLN A 118 9.22 -14.35 7.71
CA GLN A 118 8.99 -15.74 7.34
C GLN A 118 8.32 -16.53 8.47
N LYS A 119 8.01 -17.80 8.21
CA LYS A 119 7.52 -18.72 9.25
C LYS A 119 8.49 -18.78 10.43
N GLY A 120 7.98 -18.52 11.62
CA GLY A 120 8.79 -18.46 12.85
C GLY A 120 9.09 -17.04 13.32
N ASP A 121 8.69 -16.02 12.56
CA ASP A 121 8.71 -14.61 12.98
C ASP A 121 7.30 -14.15 13.43
N VAL A 122 7.22 -12.94 13.98
CA VAL A 122 5.95 -12.30 14.38
C VAL A 122 5.77 -10.92 13.75
N ILE A 123 4.54 -10.62 13.32
CA ILE A 123 4.13 -9.32 12.78
C ILE A 123 3.01 -8.76 13.66
N PHE A 124 3.24 -7.57 14.21
CA PHE A 124 2.25 -6.77 14.91
C PHE A 124 1.59 -5.81 13.92
N SER A 125 0.32 -6.06 13.59
CA SER A 125 -0.43 -5.29 12.59
C SER A 125 -1.56 -4.52 13.23
N ASP A 126 -1.72 -3.25 12.85
CA ASP A 126 -2.92 -2.50 13.21
C ASP A 126 -4.15 -3.22 12.64
N LYS A 127 -5.27 -3.15 13.35
CA LYS A 127 -6.51 -3.82 12.96
C LYS A 127 -7.08 -3.27 11.65
N LEU A 128 -6.85 -2.00 11.32
CA LEU A 128 -7.43 -1.35 10.14
C LEU A 128 -6.48 -1.26 8.95
N ASN A 129 -5.30 -1.85 9.04
CA ASN A 129 -4.35 -1.90 7.93
C ASN A 129 -4.99 -2.38 6.62
N HIS A 130 -4.56 -1.74 5.53
CA HIS A 130 -4.98 -1.99 4.17
C HIS A 130 -4.79 -3.46 3.78
N ALA A 131 -5.67 -3.94 2.90
CA ALA A 131 -5.71 -5.34 2.51
C ALA A 131 -4.38 -5.87 1.94
N SER A 132 -3.58 -5.04 1.28
CA SER A 132 -2.26 -5.42 0.77
C SER A 132 -1.27 -5.83 1.84
N ILE A 133 -1.31 -5.16 3.00
CA ILE A 133 -0.46 -5.50 4.15
C ILE A 133 -0.90 -6.86 4.70
N ILE A 134 -2.21 -7.07 4.85
CA ILE A 134 -2.77 -8.34 5.34
C ILE A 134 -2.38 -9.50 4.42
N ASP A 135 -2.52 -9.33 3.11
CA ASP A 135 -2.15 -10.35 2.14
C ASP A 135 -0.63 -10.62 2.16
N GLY A 136 0.20 -9.58 2.33
CA GLY A 136 1.63 -9.74 2.53
C GLY A 136 1.98 -10.55 3.77
N ILE A 137 1.30 -10.29 4.89
CA ILE A 137 1.46 -11.06 6.13
C ILE A 137 1.08 -12.54 5.90
N VAL A 138 -0.05 -12.80 5.25
CA VAL A 138 -0.48 -14.18 4.92
C VAL A 138 0.55 -14.90 4.06
N LEU A 139 1.08 -14.22 3.03
CA LEU A 139 2.09 -14.78 2.14
C LEU A 139 3.43 -15.06 2.83
N SER A 140 3.80 -14.25 3.83
CA SER A 140 5.04 -14.45 4.60
C SER A 140 5.02 -15.73 5.47
N GLY A 141 3.83 -16.19 5.88
CA GLY A 141 3.68 -17.30 6.82
C GLY A 141 4.12 -16.99 8.26
N ALA A 142 4.45 -15.73 8.57
CA ALA A 142 4.75 -15.27 9.92
C ALA A 142 3.50 -15.26 10.81
N GLN A 143 3.69 -15.33 12.13
CA GLN A 143 2.58 -15.18 13.07
C GLN A 143 2.05 -13.74 13.03
N CYS A 144 0.75 -13.55 12.80
CA CYS A 144 0.11 -12.24 12.87
C CYS A 144 -0.51 -12.02 14.24
N VAL A 145 -0.15 -10.92 14.90
CA VAL A 145 -0.77 -10.44 16.15
C VAL A 145 -1.37 -9.07 15.87
N ARG A 146 -2.69 -8.96 15.95
CA ARG A 146 -3.39 -7.70 15.66
C ARG A 146 -3.61 -6.89 16.92
N PHE A 147 -3.17 -5.63 16.92
CA PHE A 147 -3.49 -4.68 17.98
C PHE A 147 -4.70 -3.82 17.59
N PHE A 148 -5.32 -3.16 18.57
CA PHE A 148 -6.47 -2.32 18.31
C PHE A 148 -6.02 -1.04 17.62
N HIS A 149 -6.88 -0.54 16.73
CA HIS A 149 -6.58 0.62 15.91
C HIS A 149 -6.05 1.79 16.74
N ASN A 150 -4.87 2.29 16.38
CA ASN A 150 -4.19 3.41 17.03
C ASN A 150 -4.01 3.29 18.56
N ASN A 151 -4.09 2.07 19.12
CA ASN A 151 -3.99 1.83 20.55
C ASN A 151 -2.59 1.32 20.94
N MET A 152 -1.73 2.24 21.38
CA MET A 152 -0.34 1.94 21.76
C MET A 152 -0.22 1.15 23.06
N GLU A 153 -1.17 1.29 23.99
CA GLU A 153 -1.18 0.49 25.23
C GLU A 153 -1.44 -0.99 24.92
N HIS A 154 -2.39 -1.27 24.03
CA HIS A 154 -2.67 -2.64 23.59
C HIS A 154 -1.48 -3.21 22.82
N LEU A 155 -0.89 -2.44 21.89
CA LEU A 155 0.33 -2.85 21.20
C LEU A 155 1.46 -3.17 22.19
N GLU A 156 1.72 -2.30 23.17
CA GLU A 156 2.75 -2.50 24.19
C GLU A 156 2.48 -3.77 25.03
N SER A 157 1.23 -4.05 25.38
CA SER A 157 0.83 -5.26 26.09
C SER A 157 1.10 -6.54 25.27
N LEU A 158 0.84 -6.49 23.96
CA LEU A 158 1.08 -7.60 23.03
C LEU A 158 2.58 -7.80 22.79
N LEU A 159 3.34 -6.71 22.64
CA LEU A 159 4.79 -6.77 22.55
C LEU A 159 5.40 -7.41 23.80
N ALA A 160 4.98 -6.98 24.99
CA ALA A 160 5.47 -7.55 26.26
C ALA A 160 5.17 -9.05 26.40
N ARG A 161 4.05 -9.52 25.86
CA ARG A 161 3.63 -10.92 25.96
C ARG A 161 4.25 -11.81 24.89
N GLU A 162 4.31 -11.34 23.65
CA GLU A 162 4.60 -12.19 22.49
C GLU A 162 6.06 -12.06 22.01
N ARG A 163 6.66 -10.86 22.08
CA ARG A 163 7.93 -10.54 21.39
C ARG A 163 9.07 -11.50 21.72
N SER A 164 9.20 -11.94 22.97
CA SER A 164 10.29 -12.81 23.42
C SER A 164 10.24 -14.23 22.86
N HIS A 165 9.11 -14.65 22.29
CA HIS A 165 8.96 -15.98 21.68
C HIS A 165 9.51 -16.06 20.26
N TYR A 166 9.89 -14.93 19.66
CA TYR A 166 10.29 -14.82 18.27
C TYR A 166 11.66 -14.18 18.15
N LYS A 167 12.44 -14.59 17.15
CA LYS A 167 13.75 -13.99 16.88
C LYS A 167 13.56 -12.62 16.22
N GLU A 168 12.80 -12.59 15.13
CA GLU A 168 12.49 -11.39 14.38
C GLU A 168 11.06 -10.93 14.64
N ALA A 169 10.86 -9.61 14.70
CA ALA A 169 9.55 -9.00 14.87
C ALA A 169 9.41 -7.74 14.01
N LEU A 170 8.25 -7.58 13.40
CA LEU A 170 7.88 -6.41 12.61
C LEU A 170 6.64 -5.76 13.21
N ILE A 171 6.65 -4.44 13.42
CA ILE A 171 5.44 -3.64 13.60
C ILE A 171 5.10 -3.04 12.23
N VAL A 172 3.86 -3.16 11.78
CA VAL A 172 3.41 -2.63 10.50
C VAL A 172 2.11 -1.86 10.63
N THR A 173 2.06 -0.63 10.08
CA THR A 173 0.85 0.20 10.07
C THR A 173 0.84 1.21 8.92
N GLU A 174 -0.31 1.84 8.67
CA GLU A 174 -0.43 3.02 7.81
C GLU A 174 -0.10 4.29 8.60
N SER A 175 0.47 5.29 7.93
CA SER A 175 0.66 6.63 8.51
C SER A 175 -0.66 7.41 8.58
N ILE A 176 -1.43 7.35 7.50
CA ILE A 176 -2.78 7.89 7.35
C ILE A 176 -3.66 6.76 6.83
N PHE A 177 -4.70 6.40 7.59
CA PHE A 177 -5.56 5.26 7.25
C PHE A 177 -6.53 5.61 6.12
N SER A 178 -6.60 4.74 5.11
CA SER A 178 -7.37 5.00 3.88
C SER A 178 -8.88 5.18 4.07
N MET A 179 -9.48 4.56 5.09
CA MET A 179 -10.93 4.57 5.30
C MET A 179 -11.37 5.65 6.31
N GLU A 180 -10.56 5.93 7.32
CA GLU A 180 -10.85 6.85 8.42
C GLU A 180 -10.19 8.23 8.24
N GLY A 181 -9.06 8.29 7.54
CA GLY A 181 -8.28 9.51 7.33
C GLY A 181 -7.53 10.01 8.57
N ASP A 182 -7.49 9.23 9.65
CA ASP A 182 -6.76 9.56 10.87
C ASP A 182 -5.30 9.09 10.82
N ALA A 183 -4.48 9.66 11.71
CA ALA A 183 -3.03 9.49 11.70
C ALA A 183 -2.55 8.53 12.79
N ALA A 184 -1.59 7.68 12.44
CA ALA A 184 -0.93 6.82 13.41
C ALA A 184 0.00 7.61 14.36
N PRO A 185 0.12 7.21 15.65
CA PRO A 185 1.02 7.84 16.61
C PRO A 185 2.49 7.42 16.37
N LEU A 186 3.12 7.95 15.31
CA LEU A 186 4.44 7.53 14.83
C LEU A 186 5.57 7.65 15.87
N ALA A 187 5.56 8.70 16.69
CA ALA A 187 6.57 8.87 17.75
C ALA A 187 6.55 7.70 18.75
N GLU A 188 5.35 7.24 19.11
CA GLU A 188 5.19 6.15 20.07
C GLU A 188 5.46 4.79 19.45
N LEU A 189 5.14 4.61 18.17
CA LEU A 189 5.57 3.43 17.42
C LEU A 189 7.09 3.31 17.36
N VAL A 190 7.81 4.43 17.16
CA VAL A 190 9.28 4.46 17.23
C VAL A 190 9.78 4.13 18.63
N ARG A 191 9.18 4.71 19.69
CA ARG A 191 9.54 4.36 21.08
C ARG A 191 9.37 2.87 21.35
N LEU A 192 8.26 2.29 20.92
CA LEU A 192 7.95 0.87 21.13
C LEU A 192 8.85 -0.05 20.30
N LYS A 193 9.13 0.28 19.04
CA LYS A 193 10.05 -0.52 18.20
C LYS A 193 11.43 -0.59 18.85
N GLU A 194 11.90 0.50 19.44
CA GLU A 194 13.22 0.55 20.08
C GLU A 194 13.23 -0.22 21.40
N LYS A 195 12.24 0.01 22.26
CA LYS A 195 12.09 -0.69 23.55
C LYS A 195 12.03 -2.22 23.39
N TYR A 196 11.33 -2.70 22.37
CA TYR A 196 11.10 -4.13 22.14
C TYR A 196 11.95 -4.72 21.01
N GLN A 197 12.90 -3.95 20.46
CA GLN A 197 13.81 -4.36 19.39
C GLN A 197 13.08 -4.98 18.19
N CYS A 198 12.10 -4.24 17.65
CA CYS A 198 11.33 -4.60 16.47
C CYS A 198 11.75 -3.75 15.27
N ARG A 199 11.61 -4.31 14.06
CA ARG A 199 11.54 -3.50 12.83
C ARG A 199 10.20 -2.75 12.81
N LEU A 200 10.16 -1.61 12.11
CA LEU A 200 8.94 -0.84 11.87
C LEU A 200 8.80 -0.58 10.38
N MET A 201 7.63 -0.91 9.82
CA MET A 201 7.24 -0.61 8.45
C MET A 201 6.01 0.29 8.48
N ILE A 202 6.07 1.42 7.77
CA ILE A 202 4.98 2.38 7.65
C ILE A 202 4.56 2.45 6.18
N ASP A 203 3.27 2.26 5.91
CA ASP A 203 2.66 2.53 4.61
C ASP A 203 2.20 4.00 4.55
N GLU A 204 2.70 4.74 3.55
CA GLU A 204 2.43 6.17 3.35
C GLU A 204 1.62 6.43 2.07
N ALA A 205 0.78 5.50 1.60
CA ALA A 205 -0.01 5.67 0.38
C ALA A 205 -0.92 6.91 0.38
N HIS A 206 -1.43 7.30 1.55
CA HIS A 206 -2.31 8.48 1.75
C HIS A 206 -1.59 9.65 2.44
N ALA A 207 -0.26 9.62 2.47
CA ALA A 207 0.59 10.65 3.03
C ALA A 207 1.67 11.04 2.01
N THR A 208 2.41 12.12 2.29
CA THR A 208 3.64 12.46 1.55
C THR A 208 4.69 13.00 2.49
#